data_AF-A0A7C7NFP4-F1
#
_entry.id   AF-A0A7C7NFP4-F1
#
_cell.length_a   1.000
_cell.length_b   1.000
_cell.length_c   1.000
_cell.angle_alpha   90.00
_cell.angle_beta   90.00
_cell.angle_gamma   90.00
#
_symmetry.space_group_name_H-M   'P 1'
#
loop_
_entity.id
_entity.type
_entity.pdbx_description
1 polymer ?
#
loop_
_entity_poly.entity_id
_entity_poly.type
_entity_poly.pdbx_seq_one_letter_code
_entity_poly.pdbx_strand_id
1 'polypeptide(L)'
;MNKLFNTEIQAALDEINKNHNDCSCEEAAGKILKHFGIGLNTRLEKQLKKSAEIDKYPNDETHISERYKKSIFRRELPFKNLEQYQDYSLEIQIDEIINIGGIYIGLDKLTHFTASGYLYYRIYNLTLEQLESEEAAMQMAISMGIFGEKNILGKIPSGVFSYADLESNFQGFQLALDLCKAGPTHLKRSGRGWELEGVFDLRNYVNPFWDESYNPSYYYENQNLSLMPKSQAVLQNIPHYCLKFQSDRIQGIFDYYDSMAKPSYSVKYLQQLIEKGELPDPSPFYIRTICEE
;
A
#
# COMPACT_ATOMS: atom_id res chain seq x y z
N MET A 1 11.46 -11.47 4.19
CA MET A 1 10.88 -10.11 4.39
C MET A 1 11.12 -9.55 5.80
N ASN A 2 10.59 -10.14 6.88
CA ASN A 2 10.82 -9.63 8.26
C ASN A 2 12.31 -9.45 8.60
N LYS A 3 13.18 -10.36 8.15
CA LYS A 3 14.64 -10.22 8.29
C LYS A 3 15.16 -8.90 7.70
N LEU A 4 14.74 -8.56 6.47
CA LEU A 4 15.11 -7.31 5.81
C LEU A 4 14.64 -6.09 6.62
N PHE A 5 13.36 -6.05 7.00
CA PHE A 5 12.82 -4.94 7.80
C PHE A 5 13.56 -4.76 9.13
N ASN A 6 13.80 -5.84 9.89
CA ASN A 6 14.55 -5.74 11.14
C ASN A 6 16.00 -5.29 10.91
N THR A 7 16.66 -5.73 9.83
CA THR A 7 18.00 -5.26 9.46
C THR A 7 18.02 -3.77 9.13
N GLU A 8 17.06 -3.28 8.34
CA GLU A 8 16.98 -1.86 7.97
C GLU A 8 16.58 -0.97 9.17
N ILE A 9 15.69 -1.45 10.06
CA ILE A 9 15.37 -0.74 11.32
C ILE A 9 16.62 -0.64 12.20
N GLN A 10 17.39 -1.72 12.34
CA GLN A 10 18.63 -1.70 13.11
C GLN A 10 19.65 -0.75 12.50
N ALA A 11 19.80 -0.75 11.16
CA ALA A 11 20.69 0.19 10.48
C ALA A 11 20.30 1.66 10.70
N ALA A 12 18.99 1.95 10.72
CA ALA A 12 18.48 3.28 11.06
C ALA A 12 18.79 3.67 12.51
N LEU A 13 18.62 2.74 13.46
CA LEU A 13 18.95 2.96 14.87
C LEU A 13 20.45 3.21 15.08
N ASP A 14 21.30 2.44 14.42
CA ASP A 14 22.75 2.63 14.45
C ASP A 14 23.11 4.03 13.95
N GLU A 15 22.45 4.52 12.90
CA GLU A 15 22.63 5.89 12.39
C GLU A 15 22.13 6.95 13.37
N ILE A 16 20.96 6.76 13.99
CA ILE A 16 20.40 7.66 15.01
C ILE A 16 21.36 7.79 16.20
N ASN A 17 21.93 6.67 16.64
CA ASN A 17 22.77 6.61 17.84
C ASN A 17 24.22 7.07 17.61
N LYS A 18 24.73 7.12 16.36
CA LYS A 18 26.12 7.52 16.04
C LYS A 18 26.56 8.85 16.65
N ASN A 19 25.65 9.81 16.77
CA ASN A 19 25.96 11.14 17.29
C ASN A 19 25.49 11.36 18.73
N HIS A 20 25.12 10.29 19.46
CA HIS A 20 24.40 10.40 20.74
C HIS A 20 23.24 11.40 20.67
N ASN A 21 22.54 11.40 19.54
CA ASN A 21 21.58 12.44 19.22
C ASN A 21 20.42 12.34 20.22
N ASP A 22 20.25 13.37 21.05
CA ASP A 22 19.16 13.47 22.01
C ASP A 22 17.88 13.89 21.27
N CYS A 23 17.38 13.02 20.40
CA CYS A 23 16.13 13.21 19.70
C CYS A 23 14.98 12.54 20.44
N SER A 24 13.78 13.09 20.31
CA SER A 24 12.58 12.51 20.89
C SER A 24 12.27 11.13 20.29
N CYS A 25 11.35 10.38 20.92
CA CYS A 25 10.91 9.10 20.34
C CYS A 25 10.29 9.35 18.97
N GLU A 26 9.51 10.43 18.86
CA GLU A 26 8.79 10.78 17.66
C GLU A 26 9.76 11.07 16.50
N GLU A 27 10.85 11.79 16.79
CA GLU A 27 11.91 12.06 15.82
C GLU A 27 12.68 10.77 15.44
N ALA A 28 12.93 9.88 16.40
CA ALA A 28 13.58 8.59 16.13
C ALA A 28 12.70 7.68 15.25
N ALA A 29 11.42 7.54 15.57
CA ALA A 29 10.45 6.80 14.78
C ALA A 29 10.35 7.36 13.34
N GLY A 30 10.28 8.68 13.20
CA GLY A 30 10.28 9.34 11.89
C GLY A 30 11.55 9.05 11.08
N LYS A 31 12.73 9.05 11.72
CA LYS A 31 14.00 8.69 11.07
C LYS A 31 14.05 7.22 10.64
N ILE A 32 13.49 6.30 11.44
CA ILE A 32 13.39 4.88 11.07
C ILE A 32 12.55 4.70 9.81
N LEU A 33 11.33 5.27 9.76
CA LEU A 33 10.50 5.13 8.56
C LEU A 33 11.15 5.80 7.33
N LYS A 34 11.74 7.00 7.52
CA LYS A 34 12.47 7.70 6.45
C LYS A 34 13.64 6.88 5.88
N HIS A 35 14.27 6.02 6.68
CA HIS A 35 15.41 5.19 6.26
C HIS A 35 15.05 4.26 5.10
N PHE A 36 13.81 3.76 5.06
CA PHE A 36 13.32 2.92 3.96
C PHE A 36 13.13 3.69 2.64
N GLY A 37 13.09 5.03 2.69
CA GLY A 37 13.02 5.92 1.53
C GLY A 37 11.91 6.96 1.64
N ILE A 38 11.88 7.86 0.66
CA ILE A 38 10.81 8.84 0.45
C ILE A 38 10.34 8.71 -1.00
N GLY A 39 9.04 8.53 -1.22
CA GLY A 39 8.43 8.36 -2.55
C GLY A 39 8.32 6.90 -3.01
N LEU A 40 7.89 6.72 -4.27
CA LEU A 40 7.74 5.41 -4.92
C LEU A 40 9.07 4.84 -5.45
N ASN A 41 9.11 3.53 -5.75
CA ASN A 41 10.28 2.85 -6.31
C ASN A 41 11.53 2.99 -5.43
N THR A 42 11.32 2.78 -4.13
CA THR A 42 12.33 2.89 -3.08
C THR A 42 13.43 1.85 -3.26
N ARG A 43 14.54 2.01 -2.53
CA ARG A 43 15.58 0.98 -2.45
C ARG A 43 14.99 -0.36 -1.96
N LEU A 44 14.08 -0.30 -0.98
CA LEU A 44 13.36 -1.46 -0.46
C LEU A 44 12.62 -2.18 -1.59
N GLU A 45 11.78 -1.47 -2.35
CA GLU A 45 11.01 -2.04 -3.45
C GLU A 45 11.92 -2.72 -4.49
N LYS A 46 13.00 -2.03 -4.90
CA LYS A 46 13.98 -2.57 -5.85
C LYS A 46 14.67 -3.83 -5.34
N GLN A 47 14.97 -3.89 -4.04
CA GLN A 47 15.57 -5.08 -3.43
C GLN A 47 14.58 -6.24 -3.38
N LEU A 48 13.32 -5.98 -3.04
CA LEU A 48 12.27 -6.99 -2.98
C LEU A 48 11.93 -7.52 -4.37
N LYS A 49 11.79 -6.63 -5.37
CA LYS A 49 11.59 -7.00 -6.78
C LYS A 49 12.69 -7.91 -7.32
N LYS A 50 13.93 -7.74 -6.88
CA LYS A 50 15.07 -8.58 -7.30
C LYS A 50 15.30 -9.81 -6.43
N SER A 51 14.51 -9.99 -5.35
CA SER A 51 14.73 -11.08 -4.41
C SER A 51 14.19 -12.40 -4.96
N ALA A 52 15.07 -13.40 -5.05
CA ALA A 52 14.68 -14.79 -5.32
C ALA A 52 14.15 -15.52 -4.07
N GLU A 53 14.23 -14.91 -2.88
CA GLU A 53 13.74 -15.48 -1.63
C GLU A 53 12.25 -15.19 -1.39
N ILE A 54 11.63 -14.37 -2.24
CA ILE A 54 10.22 -13.96 -2.12
C ILE A 54 9.47 -14.58 -3.28
N ASP A 55 8.46 -15.40 -2.95
CA ASP A 55 7.52 -15.90 -3.93
C ASP A 55 6.65 -14.74 -4.42
N LYS A 56 6.65 -14.53 -5.75
CA LYS A 56 6.04 -13.41 -6.45
C LYS A 56 5.24 -13.94 -7.63
N TYR A 57 4.07 -13.36 -7.85
CA TYR A 57 3.24 -13.66 -9.01
C TYR A 57 2.84 -12.39 -9.76
N PRO A 58 3.04 -12.31 -11.09
CA PRO A 58 3.83 -13.22 -11.91
C PRO A 58 5.32 -13.21 -11.52
N ASN A 59 6.06 -14.27 -11.86
CA ASN A 59 7.50 -14.33 -11.58
C ASN A 59 8.31 -13.41 -12.51
N ASP A 60 9.60 -13.24 -12.20
CA ASP A 60 10.52 -12.35 -12.94
C ASP A 60 10.76 -12.79 -14.39
N GLU A 61 10.43 -14.04 -14.72
CA GLU A 61 10.54 -14.60 -16.08
C GLU A 61 9.36 -14.24 -16.97
N THR A 62 8.22 -13.83 -16.38
CA THR A 62 7.02 -13.47 -17.14
C THR A 62 7.14 -12.05 -17.67
N HIS A 63 7.31 -11.91 -18.98
CA HIS A 63 7.38 -10.61 -19.66
C HIS A 63 6.14 -9.73 -19.38
N ILE A 64 6.32 -8.41 -19.26
CA ILE A 64 5.27 -7.46 -18.86
C ILE A 64 4.03 -7.51 -19.77
N SER A 65 4.22 -7.74 -21.07
CA SER A 65 3.12 -7.91 -22.02
C SER A 65 2.24 -9.14 -21.71
N GLU A 66 2.82 -10.23 -21.23
CA GLU A 66 2.08 -11.42 -20.77
C GLU A 66 1.39 -11.18 -19.43
N ARG A 67 2.01 -10.41 -18.53
CA ARG A 67 1.36 -9.97 -17.29
C ARG A 67 0.12 -9.13 -17.59
N TYR A 68 0.24 -8.16 -18.50
CA TYR A 68 -0.86 -7.32 -18.95
C TYR A 68 -2.02 -8.14 -19.55
N LYS A 69 -1.73 -9.13 -20.40
CA LYS A 69 -2.75 -10.03 -20.97
C LYS A 69 -3.52 -10.84 -19.90
N LYS A 70 -2.93 -11.07 -18.73
CA LYS A 70 -3.56 -11.78 -17.61
C LYS A 70 -4.19 -10.85 -16.58
N SER A 71 -4.11 -9.54 -16.76
CA SER A 71 -4.63 -8.55 -15.82
C SER A 71 -6.08 -8.15 -16.15
N ILE A 72 -6.77 -7.55 -15.17
CA ILE A 72 -8.08 -6.91 -15.38
C ILE A 72 -8.02 -5.66 -16.28
N PHE A 73 -6.82 -5.15 -16.55
CA PHE A 73 -6.60 -4.00 -17.43
C PHE A 73 -6.49 -4.38 -18.91
N ARG A 74 -6.51 -5.68 -19.24
CA ARG A 74 -6.30 -6.16 -20.61
C ARG A 74 -7.30 -5.53 -21.58
N ARG A 75 -6.76 -4.97 -22.65
CA ARG A 75 -7.48 -4.58 -23.87
C ARG A 75 -6.50 -4.52 -25.04
N GLU A 76 -7.02 -4.43 -26.26
CA GLU A 76 -6.19 -4.09 -27.42
C GLU A 76 -5.57 -2.71 -27.22
N LEU A 77 -4.23 -2.64 -27.31
CA LEU A 77 -3.50 -1.41 -27.12
C LEU A 77 -3.44 -0.62 -28.44
N PRO A 78 -3.66 0.70 -28.42
CA PRO A 78 -3.76 1.52 -29.64
C PRO A 78 -2.43 1.66 -30.39
N PHE A 79 -1.29 1.41 -29.74
CA PHE A 79 0.05 1.55 -30.32
C PHE A 79 0.67 0.16 -30.58
N LYS A 80 0.46 -0.38 -31.78
CA LYS A 80 1.03 -1.69 -32.18
C LYS A 80 2.54 -1.65 -32.48
N ASN A 81 3.14 -0.47 -32.64
CA ASN A 81 4.51 -0.30 -33.19
C ASN A 81 5.49 0.41 -32.24
N LEU A 82 5.20 0.51 -30.93
CA LEU A 82 6.07 1.16 -29.93
C LEU A 82 6.20 0.29 -28.67
N GLU A 83 6.61 -0.97 -28.85
CA GLU A 83 6.72 -1.99 -27.79
C GLU A 83 7.49 -1.49 -26.56
N GLN A 84 8.63 -0.80 -26.75
CA GLN A 84 9.45 -0.34 -25.63
C GLN A 84 8.77 0.74 -24.75
N TYR A 85 8.03 1.68 -25.36
CA TYR A 85 7.28 2.69 -24.59
C TYR A 85 6.06 2.09 -23.91
N GLN A 86 5.49 1.05 -24.51
CA GLN A 86 4.37 0.30 -23.97
C GLN A 86 4.80 -0.53 -22.76
N ASP A 87 5.91 -1.25 -22.83
CA ASP A 87 6.44 -2.04 -21.73
C ASP A 87 6.77 -1.16 -20.52
N TYR A 88 7.48 -0.05 -20.73
CA TYR A 88 7.78 0.90 -19.67
C TYR A 88 6.51 1.45 -18.99
N SER A 89 5.48 1.79 -19.77
CA SER A 89 4.20 2.26 -19.24
C SER A 89 3.45 1.19 -18.44
N LEU A 90 3.55 -0.08 -18.87
CA LEU A 90 2.92 -1.22 -18.19
C LEU A 90 3.67 -1.63 -16.91
N GLU A 91 5.00 -1.57 -16.91
CA GLU A 91 5.84 -1.83 -15.73
C GLU A 91 5.54 -0.85 -14.58
N ILE A 92 5.06 0.35 -14.89
CA ILE A 92 4.62 1.33 -13.88
C ILE A 92 3.23 0.97 -13.30
N GLN A 93 2.42 0.19 -14.03
CA GLN A 93 1.00 -0.02 -13.71
C GLN A 93 0.67 -1.41 -13.19
N ILE A 94 1.50 -2.41 -13.50
CA ILE A 94 1.26 -3.80 -13.14
C ILE A 94 2.44 -4.29 -12.34
N ASP A 95 2.19 -4.46 -11.05
CA ASP A 95 3.18 -4.92 -10.10
C ASP A 95 3.05 -6.41 -9.79
N GLU A 96 4.08 -6.98 -9.17
CA GLU A 96 4.00 -8.33 -8.63
C GLU A 96 3.11 -8.41 -7.38
N ILE A 97 2.41 -9.54 -7.24
CA ILE A 97 1.65 -9.90 -6.05
C ILE A 97 2.51 -10.81 -5.17
N ILE A 98 2.49 -10.57 -3.88
CA ILE A 98 3.14 -11.39 -2.86
C ILE A 98 2.13 -11.84 -1.81
N ASN A 99 2.46 -12.89 -1.06
CA ASN A 99 1.66 -13.34 0.09
C ASN A 99 2.37 -13.05 1.41
N ILE A 100 1.66 -12.43 2.35
CA ILE A 100 2.13 -12.17 3.71
C ILE A 100 1.09 -12.68 4.69
N GLY A 101 1.40 -13.80 5.37
CA GLY A 101 0.50 -14.34 6.40
C GLY A 101 -0.89 -14.71 5.89
N GLY A 102 -1.00 -15.13 4.62
CA GLY A 102 -2.27 -15.45 3.98
C GLY A 102 -2.92 -14.28 3.22
N ILE A 103 -2.45 -13.05 3.40
CA ILE A 103 -2.95 -11.87 2.67
C ILE A 103 -2.14 -11.67 1.38
N TYR A 104 -2.81 -11.57 0.25
CA TYR A 104 -2.22 -11.24 -1.05
C TYR A 104 -2.24 -9.74 -1.28
N ILE A 105 -1.09 -9.16 -1.63
CA ILE A 105 -0.96 -7.71 -1.83
C ILE A 105 -0.06 -7.43 -3.03
N GLY A 106 -0.26 -6.27 -3.66
CA GLY A 106 0.74 -5.70 -4.56
C GLY A 106 2.04 -5.38 -3.81
N LEU A 107 3.19 -5.59 -4.45
CA LEU A 107 4.48 -5.37 -3.82
C LEU A 107 4.73 -3.88 -3.49
N ASP A 108 4.23 -2.98 -4.33
CA ASP A 108 4.13 -1.53 -4.16
C ASP A 108 3.57 -1.12 -2.79
N LYS A 109 2.62 -1.89 -2.23
CA LYS A 109 2.03 -1.63 -0.91
C LYS A 109 3.06 -1.53 0.22
N LEU A 110 4.22 -2.16 0.08
CA LEU A 110 5.32 -2.05 1.06
C LEU A 110 6.04 -0.71 0.99
N THR A 111 6.11 -0.10 -0.19
CA THR A 111 6.59 1.28 -0.35
C THR A 111 5.57 2.26 0.23
N HIS A 112 4.28 2.02 0.02
CA HIS A 112 3.21 2.80 0.67
C HIS A 112 3.31 2.73 2.20
N PHE A 113 3.46 1.52 2.75
CA PHE A 113 3.66 1.28 4.18
C PHE A 113 4.86 2.03 4.76
N THR A 114 5.97 2.12 4.05
CA THR A 114 7.17 2.77 4.59
C THR A 114 7.25 4.25 4.23
N ALA A 115 7.34 4.59 2.95
CA ALA A 115 7.58 5.94 2.47
C ALA A 115 6.35 6.85 2.64
N SER A 116 5.17 6.39 2.25
CA SER A 116 3.94 7.18 2.43
C SER A 116 3.47 7.17 3.89
N GLY A 117 3.69 6.08 4.61
CA GLY A 117 3.53 6.01 6.07
C GLY A 117 4.38 7.07 6.82
N TYR A 118 5.63 7.28 6.40
CA TYR A 118 6.46 8.38 6.90
C TYR A 118 5.83 9.76 6.65
N LEU A 119 5.28 9.98 5.45
CA LEU A 119 4.62 11.24 5.13
C LEU A 119 3.36 11.47 5.97
N TYR A 120 2.54 10.44 6.17
CA TYR A 120 1.38 10.50 7.06
C TYR A 120 1.81 10.88 8.48
N TYR A 121 2.84 10.21 9.00
CA TYR A 121 3.37 10.47 10.34
C TYR A 121 3.91 11.89 10.50
N ARG A 122 4.63 12.39 9.48
CA ARG A 122 5.11 13.78 9.42
C ARG A 122 3.96 14.79 9.46
N ILE A 123 2.93 14.57 8.65
CA ILE A 123 1.76 15.46 8.61
C ILE A 123 0.98 15.40 9.92
N TYR A 124 0.77 14.20 10.46
CA TYR A 124 0.13 14.00 11.75
C TYR A 124 0.82 14.83 12.86
N ASN A 125 2.13 14.70 13.03
CA ASN A 125 2.85 15.45 14.08
C ASN A 125 2.77 16.96 13.87
N LEU A 126 2.95 17.45 12.64
CA LEU A 126 2.83 18.88 12.33
C LEU A 126 1.43 19.43 12.61
N THR A 127 0.39 18.67 12.29
CA THR A 127 -1.00 19.08 12.55
C THR A 127 -1.35 18.97 14.02
N LEU A 128 -0.84 17.97 14.72
CA LEU A 128 -1.03 17.80 16.17
C LEU A 128 -0.41 18.97 16.94
N GLU A 129 0.79 19.42 16.57
CA GLU A 129 1.44 20.60 17.14
C GLU A 129 0.65 21.90 16.90
N GLN A 130 -0.06 22.01 15.77
CA GLN A 130 -0.77 23.23 15.40
C GLN A 130 -2.21 23.29 15.94
N LEU A 131 -2.90 22.15 15.97
CA LEU A 131 -4.33 22.09 16.27
C LEU A 131 -4.66 21.45 17.62
N GLU A 132 -3.67 20.82 18.27
CA GLU A 132 -3.82 20.11 19.55
C GLU A 132 -4.98 19.08 19.56
N SER A 133 -5.25 18.47 18.40
CA SER A 133 -6.33 17.50 18.20
C SER A 133 -5.82 16.29 17.42
N GLU A 134 -5.76 15.13 18.09
CA GLU A 134 -5.36 13.87 17.46
C GLU A 134 -6.28 13.50 16.29
N GLU A 135 -7.59 13.73 16.45
CA GLU A 135 -8.58 13.46 15.41
C GLU A 135 -8.33 14.31 14.15
N ALA A 136 -8.11 15.62 14.33
CA ALA A 136 -7.82 16.51 13.20
C ALA A 136 -6.49 16.15 12.52
N ALA A 137 -5.47 15.79 13.31
CA ALA A 137 -4.18 15.34 12.80
C ALA A 137 -4.30 14.02 12.01
N MET A 138 -5.12 13.10 12.49
CA MET A 138 -5.40 11.83 11.82
C MET A 138 -6.09 12.04 10.46
N GLN A 139 -7.16 12.84 10.46
CA GLN A 139 -7.89 13.17 9.24
C GLN A 139 -7.01 13.91 8.24
N MET A 140 -6.12 14.79 8.70
CA MET A 140 -5.19 15.52 7.83
C MET A 140 -4.13 14.59 7.21
N ALA A 141 -3.59 13.65 7.98
CA ALA A 141 -2.68 12.63 7.45
C ALA A 141 -3.34 11.79 6.33
N ILE A 142 -4.58 11.33 6.55
CA ILE A 142 -5.33 10.59 5.53
C ILE A 142 -5.67 11.47 4.32
N SER A 143 -6.05 12.73 4.56
CA SER A 143 -6.33 13.72 3.50
C SER A 143 -5.12 13.96 2.61
N MET A 144 -3.91 13.94 3.16
CA MET A 144 -2.68 14.01 2.36
C MET A 144 -2.53 12.81 1.43
N GLY A 145 -2.86 11.59 1.87
CA GLY A 145 -2.84 10.44 0.97
C GLY A 145 -3.95 10.47 -0.07
N ILE A 146 -5.17 10.91 0.29
CA ILE A 146 -6.25 11.14 -0.69
C ILE A 146 -5.78 12.11 -1.77
N PHE A 147 -5.09 13.20 -1.38
CA PHE A 147 -4.52 14.15 -2.31
C PHE A 147 -3.43 13.51 -3.19
N GLY A 148 -2.55 12.69 -2.61
CA GLY A 148 -1.53 11.92 -3.33
C GLY A 148 -2.14 11.00 -4.38
N GLU A 149 -3.13 10.20 -3.99
CA GLU A 149 -3.88 9.29 -4.87
C GLU A 149 -4.65 10.06 -5.95
N LYS A 150 -5.22 11.23 -5.66
CA LYS A 150 -5.92 12.04 -6.67
C LYS A 150 -5.00 12.73 -7.67
N ASN A 151 -3.72 12.98 -7.36
CA ASN A 151 -2.89 13.87 -8.16
C ASN A 151 -1.52 13.30 -8.59
N ILE A 152 -0.75 12.72 -7.67
CA ILE A 152 0.67 12.46 -7.89
C ILE A 152 0.96 10.97 -8.08
N LEU A 153 0.17 10.10 -7.45
CA LEU A 153 0.42 8.66 -7.38
C LEU A 153 -0.62 7.83 -8.14
N GLY A 154 -1.89 8.24 -8.12
CA GLY A 154 -3.02 7.47 -8.67
C GLY A 154 -3.69 8.09 -9.91
N LYS A 155 -4.77 8.84 -9.70
CA LYS A 155 -5.74 9.26 -10.73
C LYS A 155 -5.13 9.96 -11.95
N ILE A 156 -4.21 10.90 -11.78
CA ILE A 156 -3.59 11.59 -12.92
C ILE A 156 -2.61 10.68 -13.69
N PRO A 157 -1.64 10.01 -13.04
CA PRO A 157 -0.70 9.14 -13.75
C PRO A 157 -1.33 7.83 -14.26
N SER A 158 -2.09 7.15 -13.41
CA SER A 158 -2.59 5.80 -13.64
C SER A 158 -4.11 5.74 -13.85
N GLY A 159 -4.90 6.74 -13.46
CA GLY A 159 -6.37 6.64 -13.53
C GLY A 159 -6.99 5.67 -12.52
N VAL A 160 -6.23 5.27 -11.50
CA VAL A 160 -6.66 4.41 -10.39
C VAL A 160 -6.66 5.24 -9.11
N PHE A 161 -7.65 5.07 -8.26
CA PHE A 161 -7.64 5.54 -6.88
C PHE A 161 -7.70 4.30 -5.98
N SER A 162 -6.58 3.98 -5.33
CA SER A 162 -6.47 2.74 -4.56
C SER A 162 -6.78 2.96 -3.09
N TYR A 163 -7.83 2.31 -2.61
CA TYR A 163 -8.16 2.28 -1.19
C TYR A 163 -7.18 1.42 -0.39
N ALA A 164 -6.60 0.40 -1.03
CA ALA A 164 -5.55 -0.42 -0.44
C ALA A 164 -4.26 0.37 -0.19
N ASP A 165 -3.89 1.28 -1.09
CA ASP A 165 -2.74 2.18 -0.88
C ASP A 165 -2.93 3.08 0.34
N LEU A 166 -4.13 3.64 0.52
CA LEU A 166 -4.44 4.49 1.67
C LEU A 166 -4.40 3.72 2.99
N GLU A 167 -4.84 2.46 2.98
CA GLU A 167 -4.70 1.60 4.15
C GLU A 167 -3.23 1.24 4.42
N SER A 168 -2.44 0.89 3.41
CA SER A 168 -1.01 0.62 3.58
C SER A 168 -0.27 1.84 4.15
N ASN A 169 -0.56 3.04 3.63
CA ASN A 169 -0.03 4.30 4.17
C ASN A 169 -0.37 4.45 5.66
N PHE A 170 -1.65 4.21 6.01
CA PHE A 170 -2.13 4.36 7.37
C PHE A 170 -1.48 3.36 8.34
N GLN A 171 -1.33 2.11 7.94
CA GLN A 171 -0.65 1.10 8.76
C GLN A 171 0.83 1.41 8.94
N GLY A 172 1.46 2.01 7.93
CA GLY A 172 2.81 2.56 8.03
C GLY A 172 2.94 3.66 9.09
N PHE A 173 1.99 4.58 9.07
CA PHE A 173 1.84 5.58 10.10
C PHE A 173 1.59 4.96 11.49
N GLN A 174 0.75 3.92 11.59
CA GLN A 174 0.49 3.22 12.84
C GLN A 174 1.75 2.57 13.41
N LEU A 175 2.62 1.99 12.56
CA LEU A 175 3.94 1.52 12.99
C LEU A 175 4.74 2.65 13.67
N ALA A 176 4.75 3.85 13.09
CA ALA A 176 5.47 4.98 13.70
C ALA A 176 4.93 5.36 15.09
N LEU A 177 3.61 5.31 15.27
CA LEU A 177 2.99 5.53 16.58
C LEU A 177 3.31 4.40 17.57
N ASP A 178 3.21 3.16 17.14
CA ASP A 178 3.44 1.96 17.95
C ASP A 178 4.89 1.91 18.45
N LEU A 179 5.84 2.42 17.65
CA LEU A 179 7.22 2.59 18.04
C LEU A 179 7.38 3.46 19.31
N CYS A 180 6.46 4.37 19.60
CA CYS A 180 6.52 5.22 20.79
C CYS A 180 5.48 4.89 21.87
N LYS A 181 4.37 4.24 21.50
CA LYS A 181 3.26 3.92 22.41
C LYS A 181 3.35 2.51 23.02
N ALA A 182 4.54 1.93 23.08
CA ALA A 182 4.79 0.58 23.60
C ALA A 182 4.00 -0.52 22.87
N GLY A 183 3.93 -0.45 21.54
CA GLY A 183 3.38 -1.53 20.70
C GLY A 183 4.20 -2.83 20.77
N PRO A 184 3.82 -3.87 20.02
CA PRO A 184 4.53 -5.16 20.01
C PRO A 184 6.02 -5.07 19.67
N THR A 185 6.41 -4.01 18.96
CA THR A 185 7.79 -3.59 18.73
C THR A 185 7.86 -2.10 18.97
N HIS A 186 8.70 -1.66 19.90
CA HIS A 186 8.77 -0.26 20.29
C HIS A 186 10.16 0.19 20.68
N LEU A 187 10.36 1.51 20.71
CA LEU A 187 11.61 2.15 21.05
C LEU A 187 11.73 2.32 22.56
N LYS A 188 12.91 1.98 23.06
CA LYS A 188 13.28 2.15 24.46
C LYS A 188 14.62 2.86 24.54
N ARG A 189 14.73 3.77 25.50
CA ARG A 189 15.97 4.49 25.74
C ARG A 189 16.88 3.71 26.68
N SER A 190 18.14 3.56 26.30
CA SER A 190 19.20 2.94 27.09
C SER A 190 20.42 3.87 27.18
N GLY A 191 21.45 3.46 27.93
CA GLY A 191 22.74 4.17 27.95
C GLY A 191 23.47 4.22 26.59
N ARG A 192 23.01 3.46 25.60
CA ARG A 192 23.54 3.43 24.23
C ARG A 192 22.71 4.23 23.23
N GLY A 193 21.61 4.86 23.68
CA GLY A 193 20.68 5.60 22.82
C GLY A 193 19.33 4.89 22.67
N TRP A 194 18.74 4.98 21.49
CA TRP A 194 17.49 4.29 21.16
C TRP A 194 17.74 2.83 20.81
N GLU A 195 17.03 1.92 21.44
CA GLU A 195 17.06 0.48 21.17
C GLU A 195 15.64 0.01 20.81
N LEU A 196 15.56 -0.99 19.93
CA LEU A 196 14.30 -1.65 19.60
C LEU A 196 14.02 -2.75 20.64
N GLU A 197 12.91 -2.65 21.35
CA GLU A 197 12.37 -3.71 22.20
C GLU A 197 11.33 -4.52 21.40
N GLY A 198 11.53 -5.84 21.33
CA GLY A 198 10.75 -6.75 20.49
C GLY A 198 11.38 -7.02 19.12
N VAL A 199 10.65 -7.75 18.27
CA VAL A 199 11.07 -8.06 16.89
C VAL A 199 9.96 -7.61 15.95
N PHE A 200 10.30 -6.78 14.98
CA PHE A 200 9.34 -6.31 14.00
C PHE A 200 8.77 -7.48 13.20
N ASP A 201 7.45 -7.54 13.11
CA ASP A 201 6.73 -8.48 12.28
C ASP A 201 5.72 -7.73 11.41
N LEU A 202 5.92 -7.79 10.10
CA LEU A 202 5.05 -7.12 9.12
C LEU A 202 3.60 -7.63 9.19
N ARG A 203 3.39 -8.86 9.66
CA ARG A 203 2.05 -9.45 9.85
C ARG A 203 1.20 -8.73 10.90
N ASN A 204 1.81 -7.89 11.74
CA ASN A 204 1.06 -7.09 12.70
C ASN A 204 0.33 -5.90 12.04
N TYR A 205 0.72 -5.55 10.81
CA TYR A 205 0.23 -4.36 10.10
C TYR A 205 -0.50 -4.71 8.79
N VAL A 206 -0.06 -5.76 8.10
CA VAL A 206 -0.73 -6.25 6.88
C VAL A 206 -2.07 -6.87 7.27
N ASN A 207 -3.12 -6.44 6.58
CA ASN A 207 -4.49 -6.88 6.83
C ASN A 207 -5.28 -6.99 5.51
N PRO A 208 -6.49 -7.58 5.51
CA PRO A 208 -7.27 -7.81 4.30
C PRO A 208 -7.55 -6.56 3.44
N PHE A 209 -7.58 -5.36 4.04
CA PHE A 209 -7.83 -4.13 3.30
C PHE A 209 -6.65 -3.70 2.40
N TRP A 210 -5.53 -4.43 2.42
CA TRP A 210 -4.42 -4.25 1.46
C TRP A 210 -4.61 -5.03 0.16
N ASP A 211 -5.50 -6.03 0.14
CA ASP A 211 -5.80 -6.83 -1.04
C ASP A 211 -6.84 -6.09 -1.89
N GLU A 212 -6.48 -5.68 -3.11
CA GLU A 212 -7.37 -4.94 -4.01
C GLU A 212 -8.53 -5.77 -4.58
N SER A 213 -8.55 -7.09 -4.38
CA SER A 213 -9.74 -7.91 -4.66
C SER A 213 -10.76 -7.88 -3.51
N TYR A 214 -10.30 -7.58 -2.29
CA TYR A 214 -11.13 -7.47 -1.10
C TYR A 214 -11.52 -6.00 -0.80
N ASN A 215 -10.60 -5.07 -1.03
CA ASN A 215 -10.76 -3.62 -0.89
C ASN A 215 -10.52 -2.94 -2.26
N PRO A 216 -11.52 -2.98 -3.16
CA PRO A 216 -11.33 -2.62 -4.56
C PRO A 216 -10.94 -1.16 -4.76
N SER A 217 -10.10 -0.94 -5.76
CA SER A 217 -9.78 0.39 -6.27
C SER A 217 -10.95 0.97 -7.08
N TYR A 218 -10.99 2.30 -7.17
CA TYR A 218 -11.86 2.97 -8.14
C TYR A 218 -11.08 3.26 -9.43
N TYR A 219 -11.68 2.92 -10.57
CA TYR A 219 -11.08 3.12 -11.89
C TYR A 219 -11.80 4.25 -12.63
N TYR A 220 -11.06 5.26 -13.09
CA TYR A 220 -11.62 6.36 -13.86
C TYR A 220 -11.62 6.04 -15.37
N GLU A 221 -12.61 6.58 -16.08
CA GLU A 221 -12.74 6.43 -17.54
C GLU A 221 -12.08 7.58 -18.34
N ASN A 222 -11.88 8.74 -17.71
CA ASN A 222 -11.40 9.95 -18.39
C ASN A 222 -9.90 9.86 -18.77
N GLN A 223 -9.46 10.69 -19.72
CA GLN A 223 -8.05 10.79 -20.13
C GLN A 223 -7.13 11.03 -18.91
N ASN A 224 -6.30 10.04 -18.61
CA ASN A 224 -5.18 10.10 -17.67
C ASN A 224 -3.87 10.17 -18.47
N LEU A 225 -2.72 10.41 -17.81
CA LEU A 225 -1.41 10.48 -18.47
C LEU A 225 -1.02 9.16 -19.15
N SER A 226 -1.58 8.03 -18.71
CA SER A 226 -1.40 6.71 -19.34
C SER A 226 -2.30 6.48 -20.56
N LEU A 227 -3.24 7.40 -20.87
CA LEU A 227 -4.17 7.36 -22.01
C LEU A 227 -4.94 6.03 -22.14
N MET A 228 -5.37 5.46 -21.01
CA MET A 228 -6.20 4.25 -21.00
C MET A 228 -7.49 4.45 -20.22
N PRO A 229 -8.69 4.35 -20.84
CA PRO A 229 -9.90 4.06 -20.08
C PRO A 229 -9.71 2.74 -19.33
N LYS A 230 -9.83 2.81 -18.00
CA LYS A 230 -9.62 1.65 -17.11
C LYS A 230 -10.95 1.07 -16.64
N SER A 231 -11.94 1.91 -16.38
CA SER A 231 -13.21 1.45 -15.80
C SER A 231 -13.92 0.46 -16.72
N GLN A 232 -14.01 0.77 -18.02
CA GLN A 232 -14.66 -0.11 -18.99
C GLN A 232 -13.90 -1.44 -19.13
N ALA A 233 -12.57 -1.38 -19.27
CA ALA A 233 -11.75 -2.59 -19.41
C ALA A 233 -11.86 -3.48 -18.17
N VAL A 234 -11.78 -2.89 -16.97
CA VAL A 234 -11.90 -3.62 -15.71
C VAL A 234 -13.28 -4.27 -15.58
N LEU A 235 -14.36 -3.52 -15.79
CA LEU A 235 -15.73 -4.05 -15.71
C LEU A 235 -16.01 -5.14 -16.74
N GLN A 236 -15.42 -5.05 -17.94
CA GLN A 236 -15.52 -6.10 -18.95
C GLN A 236 -14.74 -7.36 -18.57
N ASN A 237 -13.60 -7.20 -17.86
CA ASN A 237 -12.69 -8.30 -17.60
C ASN A 237 -12.95 -9.03 -16.28
N ILE A 238 -13.43 -8.35 -15.22
CA ILE A 238 -13.70 -9.00 -13.91
C ILE A 238 -14.62 -10.23 -14.05
N PRO A 239 -15.73 -10.20 -14.83
CA PRO A 239 -16.61 -11.36 -14.99
C PRO A 239 -15.90 -12.65 -15.46
N HIS A 240 -14.80 -12.52 -16.22
CA HIS A 240 -14.01 -13.68 -16.65
C HIS A 240 -13.32 -14.44 -15.50
N TYR A 241 -13.25 -13.83 -14.32
CA TYR A 241 -12.66 -14.43 -13.12
C TYR A 241 -13.70 -15.05 -12.19
N CYS A 242 -15.01 -14.96 -12.47
CA CYS A 242 -16.05 -15.45 -11.55
C CYS A 242 -15.97 -16.96 -11.27
N LEU A 243 -15.69 -17.79 -12.27
CA LEU A 243 -15.47 -19.24 -12.04
C LEU A 243 -14.28 -19.52 -11.12
N LYS A 244 -13.22 -18.70 -11.21
CA LYS A 244 -12.06 -18.81 -10.33
C LYS A 244 -12.39 -18.31 -8.93
N PHE A 245 -13.13 -17.20 -8.84
CA PHE A 245 -13.61 -16.64 -7.57
C PHE A 245 -14.47 -17.67 -6.81
N GLN A 246 -15.37 -18.36 -7.50
CA GLN A 246 -16.25 -19.39 -6.93
C GLN A 246 -15.52 -20.69 -6.54
N SER A 247 -14.24 -20.84 -6.86
CA SER A 247 -13.49 -22.03 -6.45
C SER A 247 -13.25 -22.05 -4.93
N ASP A 248 -13.28 -23.25 -4.34
CA ASP A 248 -13.04 -23.47 -2.90
C ASP A 248 -11.77 -22.76 -2.39
N ARG A 249 -10.73 -22.73 -3.23
CA ARG A 249 -9.47 -22.06 -2.89
C ARG A 249 -9.65 -20.55 -2.69
N ILE A 250 -10.34 -19.87 -3.59
CA ILE A 250 -10.50 -18.41 -3.52
C ILE A 250 -11.56 -18.05 -2.48
N GLN A 251 -12.65 -18.81 -2.40
CA GLN A 251 -13.63 -18.65 -1.32
C GLN A 251 -12.98 -18.81 0.06
N GLY A 252 -12.13 -19.83 0.26
CA GLY A 252 -11.40 -20.00 1.52
C GLY A 252 -10.45 -18.85 1.88
N ILE A 253 -9.90 -18.13 0.89
CA ILE A 253 -9.12 -16.90 1.14
C ILE A 253 -10.03 -15.78 1.61
N PHE A 254 -11.17 -15.59 0.96
CA PHE A 254 -12.15 -14.55 1.33
C PHE A 254 -12.78 -14.84 2.70
N ASP A 255 -13.06 -16.09 3.04
CA ASP A 255 -13.51 -16.51 4.37
C ASP A 255 -12.45 -16.21 5.44
N TYR A 256 -11.18 -16.49 5.13
CA TYR A 256 -10.07 -16.14 6.01
C TYR A 256 -9.99 -14.62 6.23
N TYR A 257 -10.14 -13.82 5.17
CA TYR A 257 -10.16 -12.37 5.26
C TYR A 257 -11.33 -11.88 6.11
N ASP A 258 -12.55 -12.35 5.87
CA ASP A 258 -13.75 -11.99 6.65
C ASP A 258 -13.55 -12.30 8.15
N SER A 259 -12.87 -13.40 8.47
CA SER A 259 -12.63 -13.82 9.87
C SER A 259 -11.72 -12.87 10.66
N MET A 260 -10.89 -12.07 9.97
CA MET A 260 -9.88 -11.21 10.60
C MET A 260 -9.98 -9.73 10.24
N ALA A 261 -10.77 -9.37 9.22
CA ALA A 261 -10.93 -8.00 8.76
C ALA A 261 -11.50 -7.12 9.87
N LYS A 262 -10.70 -6.14 10.31
CA LYS A 262 -11.10 -5.11 11.27
C LYS A 262 -10.82 -3.75 10.65
N PRO A 263 -11.85 -2.96 10.29
CA PRO A 263 -11.65 -1.65 9.69
C PRO A 263 -10.80 -0.75 10.58
N SER A 264 -9.69 -0.26 10.03
CA SER A 264 -8.86 0.76 10.67
C SER A 264 -9.63 2.09 10.78
N TYR A 265 -9.04 3.07 11.46
CA TYR A 265 -9.57 4.43 11.43
C TYR A 265 -9.64 4.95 9.98
N SER A 266 -8.60 4.71 9.16
CA SER A 266 -8.56 5.11 7.75
C SER A 266 -9.72 4.53 6.95
N VAL A 267 -9.94 3.21 7.05
CA VAL A 267 -11.04 2.55 6.32
C VAL A 267 -12.40 3.15 6.70
N LYS A 268 -12.64 3.38 8.00
CA LYS A 268 -13.90 3.98 8.47
C LYS A 268 -14.08 5.41 7.99
N TYR A 269 -13.01 6.21 8.04
CA TYR A 269 -13.05 7.60 7.59
C TYR A 269 -13.29 7.70 6.07
N LEU A 270 -12.60 6.88 5.28
CA LEU A 270 -12.80 6.81 3.83
C LEU A 270 -14.23 6.39 3.47
N GLN A 271 -14.80 5.41 4.19
CA GLN A 271 -16.20 5.00 4.02
C GLN A 271 -17.18 6.16 4.27
N GLN A 272 -16.97 6.96 5.33
CA GLN A 272 -17.79 8.14 5.59
C GLN A 272 -17.70 9.18 4.45
N LEU A 273 -16.51 9.35 3.86
CA LEU A 273 -16.33 10.26 2.72
C LEU A 273 -17.01 9.73 1.46
N ILE A 274 -17.04 8.41 1.24
CA ILE A 274 -17.80 7.78 0.15
C ILE A 274 -19.30 8.01 0.35
N GLU A 275 -19.82 7.78 1.55
CA GLU A 275 -21.25 7.98 1.87
C GLU A 275 -21.71 9.43 1.70
N LYS A 276 -20.80 10.39 1.90
CA LYS A 276 -21.04 11.82 1.64
C LYS A 276 -20.85 12.23 0.17
N GLY A 277 -20.37 11.34 -0.68
CA GLY A 277 -20.06 11.62 -2.09
C GLY A 277 -18.78 12.44 -2.30
N GLU A 278 -17.90 12.52 -1.30
CA GLU A 278 -16.61 13.24 -1.37
C GLU A 278 -15.49 12.40 -1.97
N LEU A 279 -15.66 11.07 -1.94
CA LEU A 279 -14.82 10.07 -2.58
C LEU A 279 -15.64 9.17 -3.52
N PRO A 280 -15.02 8.64 -4.59
CA PRO A 280 -15.72 7.78 -5.54
C PRO A 280 -16.00 6.39 -4.96
N ASP A 281 -17.23 5.89 -5.11
CA ASP A 281 -17.60 4.56 -4.60
C ASP A 281 -16.97 3.43 -5.44
N PRO A 282 -16.09 2.57 -4.87
CA PRO A 282 -15.49 1.45 -5.59
C PRO A 282 -16.40 0.22 -5.70
N SER A 283 -17.60 0.22 -5.09
CA SER A 283 -18.52 -0.92 -5.08
C SER A 283 -18.84 -1.54 -6.45
N PRO A 284 -18.91 -0.79 -7.58
CA PRO A 284 -19.15 -1.39 -8.89
C PRO A 284 -18.02 -2.30 -9.38
N PHE A 285 -16.82 -2.20 -8.79
CA PHE A 285 -15.66 -3.02 -9.14
C PHE A 285 -15.46 -4.20 -8.17
N TYR A 286 -16.37 -4.40 -7.23
CA TYR A 286 -16.23 -5.44 -6.22
C TYR A 286 -16.58 -6.80 -6.80
N ILE A 287 -15.63 -7.74 -6.77
CA ILE A 287 -15.78 -9.05 -7.39
C ILE A 287 -16.91 -9.88 -6.77
N ARG A 288 -17.20 -9.72 -5.47
CA ARG A 288 -18.34 -10.41 -4.83
C ARG A 288 -19.65 -9.98 -5.48
N THR A 289 -19.88 -8.67 -5.59
CA THR A 289 -21.07 -8.11 -6.23
C THR A 289 -21.19 -8.55 -7.69
N ILE A 290 -20.09 -8.47 -8.45
CA ILE A 290 -20.09 -8.81 -9.89
C ILE A 290 -20.36 -10.30 -10.14
N CYS A 291 -19.89 -11.19 -9.26
CA CYS A 291 -19.99 -12.65 -9.45
C CYS A 291 -21.17 -13.29 -8.71
N GLU A 292 -21.95 -12.50 -7.98
CA GLU A 292 -23.25 -12.87 -7.41
C GLU A 292 -24.40 -12.69 -8.42
N GLU A 293 -24.22 -11.81 -9.43
CA GLU A 293 -25.13 -11.59 -10.57
C GLU A 293 -24.99 -12.66 -11.67
#